data_AF-A0A3B7MP98-F1
#
_entry.id   AF-A0A3B7MP98-F1
#
_cell.length_a   1.000
_cell.length_b   1.000
_cell.length_c   1.000
_cell.angle_alpha   90.00
_cell.angle_beta   90.00
_cell.angle_gamma   90.00
#
_symmetry.space_group_name_H-M   'P 1'
#
loop_
_entity.id
_entity.type
_entity.pdbx_description
1 polymer ?
#
loop_
_entity_poly.entity_id
_entity_poly.type
_entity_poly.pdbx_seq_one_letter_code
_entity_poly.pdbx_strand_id
1 'polypeptide(L)' 'MQNINVELLYTYRSVGKLIVAKERHEKYDEVSLRKMFHELSFLLTSSLGKGFSGSQLTYMRVFYLWFRHFPVVPAKNEVV' A
#
# COMPACT_ATOMS: atom_id res chain seq x y z
N MET A 1 20.96 -14.60 0.61
CA MET A 1 20.33 -13.66 -0.35
C MET A 1 18.90 -13.42 0.09
N GLN A 2 18.51 -12.17 0.37
CA GLN A 2 17.11 -11.83 0.61
C GLN A 2 16.39 -11.82 -0.74
N ASN A 3 15.46 -12.75 -0.95
CA ASN A 3 14.52 -12.64 -2.07
C ASN A 3 13.61 -11.44 -1.79
N ILE A 4 13.95 -10.28 -2.35
CA ILE A 4 13.04 -9.14 -2.36
C ILE A 4 11.81 -9.57 -3.16
N ASN A 5 10.68 -9.71 -2.49
CA ASN A 5 9.41 -9.96 -3.16
C ASN A 5 8.95 -8.66 -3.84
N VAL A 6 9.35 -8.50 -5.10
CA VAL A 6 9.04 -7.34 -5.95
C VAL A 6 7.52 -7.14 -6.07
N GLU A 7 6.74 -8.21 -6.07
CA GLU A 7 5.27 -8.17 -6.11
C GLU A 7 4.69 -7.53 -4.85
N LEU A 8 5.24 -7.85 -3.67
CA LEU A 8 4.84 -7.22 -2.42
C LEU A 8 5.14 -5.72 -2.43
N LEU A 9 6.30 -5.32 -2.95
CA LEU A 9 6.70 -3.92 -3.07
C LEU A 9 5.75 -3.14 -3.99
N TYR A 10 5.42 -3.71 -5.15
CA TYR A 10 4.44 -3.13 -6.07
C TYR A 10 3.06 -3.03 -5.44
N THR A 11 2.65 -4.03 -4.67
CA THR A 11 1.37 -4.04 -3.95
C THR A 11 1.32 -2.91 -2.93
N TYR A 12 2.34 -2.78 -2.08
CA TYR A 12 2.43 -1.70 -1.08
C TYR A 12 2.39 -0.32 -1.72
N ARG A 13 3.13 -0.12 -2.82
CA ARG A 13 3.14 1.16 -3.53
C ARG A 13 1.79 1.47 -4.17
N SER A 14 1.15 0.48 -4.80
CA SER A 14 -0.11 0.65 -5.53
C SER A 14 -1.27 0.93 -4.58
N VAL A 15 -1.44 0.10 -3.54
CA VAL A 15 -2.49 0.27 -2.54
C VAL A 15 -2.28 1.55 -1.74
N GLY A 16 -1.05 1.84 -1.31
CA GLY A 16 -0.71 3.07 -0.60
C GLY A 16 -1.01 4.33 -1.43
N LYS A 17 -0.73 4.31 -2.74
CA LYS A 17 -1.08 5.40 -3.66
C LYS A 17 -2.58 5.64 -3.72
N LEU A 18 -3.37 4.58 -3.84
CA LEU A 18 -4.84 4.67 -3.91
C LEU A 18 -5.44 5.21 -2.61
N ILE A 19 -4.95 4.73 -1.46
CA ILE A 19 -5.37 5.22 -0.14
C ILE A 19 -5.13 6.72 -0.03
N VAL A 20 -3.91 7.19 -0.32
CA VAL A 20 -3.55 8.61 -0.21
C VAL A 20 -4.31 9.48 -1.21
N ALA A 21 -4.57 8.97 -2.42
CA ALA A 21 -5.37 9.68 -3.42
C ALA A 21 -6.81 9.88 -2.94
N LYS A 22 -7.45 8.82 -2.43
CA LYS A 22 -8.82 8.88 -1.91
C LYS A 22 -8.93 9.79 -0.68
N GLU A 23 -8.02 9.63 0.28
CA GLU A 23 -7.96 10.47 1.49
C GLU A 23 -7.90 11.97 1.15
N ARG A 24 -7.05 12.35 0.20
CA ARG A 24 -6.88 13.76 -0.21
C ARG A 24 -8.06 14.30 -1.02
N HIS A 25 -8.59 13.48 -1.93
CA HIS A 25 -9.75 13.85 -2.76
C HIS A 25 -10.98 14.15 -1.90
N GLU A 26 -11.26 13.26 -0.95
CA GLU A 26 -12.43 13.34 -0.07
C GLU A 26 -12.21 14.23 1.16
N LYS A 27 -10.97 14.68 1.40
CA LYS A 27 -10.57 15.47 2.57
C LYS A 27 -10.99 14.82 3.90
N TYR A 28 -10.71 13.52 4.03
CA TYR A 28 -11.11 12.77 5.21
C TYR A 28 -10.49 13.32 6.49
N ASP A 29 -11.33 13.49 7.49
CA ASP A 29 -10.90 13.60 8.88
C ASP A 29 -10.53 12.20 9.43
N GLU A 30 -10.07 12.15 10.68
CA GLU A 30 -9.64 10.88 11.28
C GLU A 30 -10.77 9.84 11.36
N VAL A 31 -12.01 10.26 11.56
CA VAL A 31 -13.17 9.36 11.67
C VAL A 31 -13.46 8.73 10.32
N SER A 32 -13.53 9.55 9.28
CA SER A 32 -13.77 9.13 7.90
C SER A 32 -12.63 8.26 7.38
N LEU A 33 -11.38 8.59 7.75
CA LEU A 33 -10.21 7.79 7.42
C LEU A 33 -10.29 6.40 8.06
N ARG A 34 -10.62 6.31 9.36
CA ARG A 34 -10.79 5.01 10.05
C ARG A 34 -11.90 4.17 9.39
N LYS A 35 -13.02 4.79 9.03
CA LYS A 35 -14.12 4.09 8.35
C LYS A 35 -13.68 3.55 6.99
N MET A 36 -13.00 4.36 6.18
CA MET A 36 -12.48 3.93 4.89
C MET A 36 -11.49 2.77 5.05
N PHE A 37 -10.61 2.79 6.05
CA PHE A 37 -9.68 1.69 6.31
C PHE A 37 -10.39 0.39 6.68
N HIS A 38 -11.47 0.47 7.46
CA HIS A 38 -12.26 -0.69 7.81
C HIS A 38 -12.93 -1.32 6.58
N GLU A 39 -13.59 -0.49 5.76
CA GLU A 39 -14.24 -0.92 4.52
C GLU A 39 -13.24 -1.53 3.54
N LEU A 40 -12.09 -0.87 3.34
CA LEU A 40 -11.05 -1.33 2.43
C LEU A 40 -10.43 -2.66 2.92
N SER A 41 -10.23 -2.79 4.23
CA SER A 41 -9.69 -4.02 4.84
C SER A 41 -10.63 -5.20 4.62
N PHE A 42 -11.93 -5.00 4.83
CA PHE A 42 -12.95 -6.01 4.55
C PHE A 42 -12.97 -6.40 3.07
N LEU A 43 -13.11 -5.41 2.17
CA LEU A 43 -13.21 -5.65 0.73
C LEU A 43 -11.98 -6.37 0.16
N LEU A 44 -10.78 -5.91 0.51
CA LEU A 44 -9.54 -6.51 0.01
C LEU A 44 -9.31 -7.90 0.60
N THR A 45 -9.65 -8.11 1.89
CA THR A 45 -9.51 -9.44 2.49
C THR A 45 -10.48 -10.45 1.89
N SER A 46 -11.73 -10.04 1.60
CA SER A 46 -12.73 -10.89 0.98
C SER A 46 -12.43 -11.21 -0.49
N SER A 47 -11.80 -10.30 -1.23
CA SER A 47 -11.52 -10.47 -2.66
C SER A 47 -10.15 -11.08 -2.96
N LEU A 48 -9.13 -10.75 -2.18
CA LEU A 48 -7.73 -11.13 -2.44
C LEU A 48 -7.15 -12.06 -1.37
N GLY A 49 -7.88 -12.31 -0.28
CA GLY A 49 -7.43 -13.15 0.83
C GLY A 49 -6.67 -12.39 1.92
N LYS A 50 -5.98 -13.12 2.80
CA LYS A 50 -5.30 -12.55 3.97
C LYS A 50 -4.19 -11.57 3.57
N GLY A 51 -3.91 -10.58 4.42
CA GLY A 51 -2.80 -9.62 4.23
C GLY A 51 -3.21 -8.15 4.17
N PHE A 52 -4.51 -7.87 4.20
CA PHE A 52 -5.09 -6.52 4.10
C PHE A 52 -5.78 -6.07 5.39
N SER A 53 -5.21 -6.38 6.56
CA SER A 53 -5.74 -5.84 7.83
C SER A 53 -5.62 -4.31 7.88
N GLY A 54 -6.39 -3.65 8.74
CA GLY A 54 -6.28 -2.19 8.93
C GLY A 54 -4.85 -1.73 9.21
N SER A 55 -4.08 -2.46 10.01
CA SER A 55 -2.65 -2.17 10.25
C SER A 55 -1.79 -2.30 8.99
N GLN A 56 -2.04 -3.33 8.17
CA GLN A 56 -1.35 -3.51 6.90
C GLN A 56 -1.64 -2.36 5.93
N LEU A 57 -2.89 -1.90 5.86
CA LEU A 57 -3.25 -0.73 5.06
C LEU A 57 -2.57 0.55 5.57
N THR A 58 -2.39 0.68 6.89
CA THR A 58 -1.64 1.79 7.48
C THR A 58 -0.19 1.74 7.04
N TYR A 59 0.44 0.57 7.07
CA TYR A 59 1.80 0.40 6.57
C TYR A 59 1.91 0.69 5.08
N MET A 60 0.96 0.26 4.26
CA MET A 60 0.94 0.58 2.82
C MET A 60 0.83 2.10 2.58
N ARG A 61 -0.05 2.79 3.32
CA ARG A 61 -0.19 4.25 3.27
C ARG A 61 1.11 4.95 3.63
N VAL A 62 1.68 4.61 4.79
CA VAL A 62 2.94 5.19 5.29
C VAL A 62 4.06 4.90 4.30
N PHE A 63 4.21 3.65 3.87
CA PHE A 63 5.19 3.24 2.87
C PHE A 63 5.13 4.12 1.62
N TYR A 64 3.94 4.30 1.04
CA TYR A 64 3.80 5.17 -0.14
C TYR A 64 4.19 6.62 0.16
N LEU A 65 3.79 7.19 1.28
CA LEU A 65 4.15 8.57 1.64
C LEU A 65 5.67 8.77 1.76
N TRP A 66 6.38 7.81 2.35
CA TRP A 66 7.84 7.88 2.50
C TRP A 66 8.59 7.61 1.19
N PHE A 67 8.16 6.62 0.41
CA PHE A 67 8.92 6.14 -0.74
C PHE A 67 8.42 6.64 -2.11
N ARG A 68 7.38 7.48 -2.17
CA ARG A 68 6.80 7.94 -3.46
C ARG A 68 7.80 8.64 -4.39
N HIS A 69 8.83 9.26 -3.85
CA HIS A 69 9.87 9.97 -4.62
C HIS A 69 11.04 9.07 -5.04
N PHE A 70 11.09 7.84 -4.54
CA PHE A 70 12.11 6.88 -4.93
C PHE A 70 11.61 6.05 -6.12
N PRO A 71 12.42 5.88 -7.18
CA PRO A 71 12.10 4.94 -8.24
C PRO A 71 12.13 3.52 -7.67
N VAL A 72 11.09 2.72 -7.97
CA VAL A 72 11.18 1.27 -7.79
C VAL A 72 12.04 0.77 -8.92
N VAL A 73 13.34 0.64 -8.67
CA VAL A 73 14.27 0.05 -9.62
C VAL A 73 14.16 -1.47 -9.44
N PRO A 74 13.65 -2.22 -10.44
CA PRO A 74 13.80 -3.67 -10.39
C PRO A 74 15.29 -3.97 -10.33
N ALA A 75 15.72 -4.79 -9.37
CA ALA A 75 17.11 -5.19 -9.26
C ALA A 75 17.54 -5.73 -10.63
N LYS A 76 18.41 -4.99 -11.31
CA LYS A 76 19.07 -5.53 -12.51
C LYS A 76 19.90 -6.69 -11.99
N ASN A 77 19.58 -7.90 -12.45
CA ASN A 77 20.54 -8.98 -12.39
C ASN A 77 21.77 -8.50 -13.18
N GLU A 78 22.81 -8.09 -12.46
CA GLU A 78 24.13 -7.89 -13.04
C GLU A 78 24.61 -9.26 -13.52
N VAL A 79 24.43 -9.50 -14.81
CA VAL A 79 25.21 -10.49 -15.56
C VAL A 79 26.15 -9.66 -16.41
N VAL A 80 27.38 -9.52 -15.92
CA VAL A 80 28.56 -9.17 -16.71
C VAL A 80 29.37 -10.44 -16.86
#